data_AF-A0AAV4AK78-F1
#
_entry.id   AF-A0AAV4AK78-F1
#
_cell.length_a   1.000
_cell.length_b   1.000
_cell.length_c   1.000
_cell.angle_alpha   90.00
_cell.angle_beta   90.00
_cell.angle_gamma   90.00
#
_symmetry.space_group_name_H-M   'P 1'
#
loop_
_entity.id
_entity.type
_entity.pdbx_description
1 polymer ?
#
loop_
_entity_poly.entity_id
_entity_poly.type
_entity_poly.pdbx_seq_one_letter_code
_entity_poly.pdbx_strand_id
1 'polypeptide(L)'
;MLIEKKGVLNRWSEYVEDLFKDDRCKKSKIEKNIEGPTILKEDVEAAIKKMKNGKATGPDNIPIEMIKAIDNLGIDLTTKLLNAIYDSGTIPENLCKSVFVVLPKTPGATECELHKTVS
;
A
#
# COMPACT_ATOMS: atom_id res chain seq x y z
N MET A 1 -10.55 4.73 30.55
CA MET A 1 -11.17 4.63 29.21
C MET A 1 -10.77 5.90 28.45
N LEU A 2 -10.00 5.78 27.36
CA LEU A 2 -9.65 6.93 26.52
C LEU A 2 -10.89 7.32 25.71
N ILE A 3 -11.63 8.33 26.17
CA ILE A 3 -12.89 8.77 25.54
C ILE A 3 -12.64 9.97 24.61
N GLU A 4 -11.54 10.69 24.81
CA GLU A 4 -11.18 11.84 23.98
C GLU A 4 -10.62 11.40 22.63
N LYS A 5 -11.18 11.93 21.53
CA LYS A 5 -10.79 11.61 20.15
C LYS A 5 -9.29 11.69 19.91
N LYS A 6 -8.61 12.70 20.48
CA LYS A 6 -7.15 12.86 20.36
C LYS A 6 -6.39 11.74 21.08
N GLY A 7 -6.82 11.38 22.29
CA GLY A 7 -6.22 10.28 23.05
C GLY A 7 -6.38 8.93 22.35
N VAL A 8 -7.55 8.69 21.74
CA VAL A 8 -7.81 7.49 20.93
C VAL A 8 -6.90 7.45 19.71
N LEU A 9 -6.76 8.56 18.96
CA LEU A 9 -5.89 8.62 17.79
C LEU A 9 -4.41 8.41 18.15
N ASN A 10 -3.95 9.01 19.25
CA ASN A 10 -2.57 8.80 19.71
C ASN A 10 -2.32 7.33 20.06
N ARG A 11 -3.23 6.70 20.81
CA ARG A 11 -3.12 5.28 21.18
C ARG A 11 -3.06 4.37 19.96
N TRP A 12 -3.83 4.69 18.92
CA TRP A 12 -3.79 3.99 17.63
C TRP A 12 -2.49 4.23 16.86
N SER A 13 -1.96 5.46 16.84
CA SER A 13 -0.67 5.76 16.21
C SER A 13 0.44 4.94 16.83
N GLU A 14 0.56 4.98 18.16
CA GLU A 14 1.54 4.21 18.92
C GLU A 14 1.42 2.70 18.65
N TYR A 15 0.19 2.17 18.61
CA TYR A 15 -0.05 0.77 18.31
C TYR A 15 0.40 0.38 16.90
N VAL A 16 0.05 1.17 15.88
CA VAL A 16 0.39 0.89 14.48
C VAL A 16 1.89 1.03 14.25
N GLU A 17 2.53 2.03 14.85
CA GLU A 17 3.98 2.23 14.79
C GLU A 17 4.73 1.03 15.37
N ASP A 18 4.30 0.51 16.53
CA ASP A 18 4.89 -0.68 17.14
C ASP A 18 4.60 -1.94 16.30
N LEU A 19 3.37 -2.11 15.83
CA LEU A 19 2.94 -3.27 15.04
C LEU A 19 3.70 -3.42 13.72
N PHE A 20 3.99 -2.32 13.03
CA PHE A 20 4.69 -2.31 11.74
C PHE A 20 6.14 -1.84 11.84
N LYS A 21 6.70 -1.80 13.06
CA LYS A 21 8.08 -1.40 13.29
C LYS A 21 9.03 -2.31 12.53
N ASP A 22 9.87 -1.70 11.69
CA ASP A 22 10.87 -2.44 10.93
C ASP A 22 12.14 -2.62 11.76
N ASP A 23 12.20 -3.71 12.53
CA ASP A 23 13.37 -4.08 13.35
C ASP A 23 14.45 -4.86 12.56
N ARG A 24 14.31 -4.97 11.23
CA ARG A 24 15.32 -5.63 10.41
C ARG A 24 16.61 -4.81 10.45
N CYS A 25 17.73 -5.48 10.69
CA CYS A 25 19.07 -4.87 10.66
C CYS A 25 19.29 -4.14 9.33
N LYS A 26 20.12 -3.07 9.33
CA LYS A 26 20.39 -2.19 8.16
C LYS A 26 20.21 -2.94 6.84
N LYS A 27 19.29 -2.46 6.00
CA LYS A 27 19.07 -2.96 4.63
C LYS A 27 20.43 -3.31 4.04
N SER A 28 20.64 -4.59 3.73
CA SER A 28 21.88 -5.01 3.08
C SER A 28 22.10 -4.10 1.88
N LYS A 29 23.34 -3.65 1.67
CA LYS A 29 23.71 -3.06 0.39
C LYS A 29 23.52 -4.19 -0.62
N ILE A 30 22.37 -4.21 -1.27
CA ILE A 30 22.14 -5.04 -2.45
C ILE A 30 23.20 -4.54 -3.43
N GLU A 31 24.25 -5.33 -3.64
CA GLU A 31 25.15 -5.09 -4.75
C GLU A 31 24.27 -5.09 -6.00
N LYS A 32 24.38 -4.05 -6.83
CA LYS A 32 23.57 -3.86 -8.06
C LYS A 32 23.69 -5.01 -9.09
N ASN A 33 24.38 -6.08 -8.75
CA ASN A 33 24.69 -7.22 -9.60
C ASN A 33 23.54 -8.22 -9.76
N ILE A 34 22.32 -7.83 -9.40
CA ILE A 34 21.11 -8.61 -9.71
C ILE A 34 20.24 -7.71 -10.60
N GLU A 35 20.55 -7.67 -11.90
CA GLU A 35 19.57 -7.17 -12.87
C GLU A 35 18.39 -8.15 -12.87
N GLY A 36 17.32 -7.75 -12.19
CA GLY A 36 16.04 -8.44 -12.34
C GLY A 36 15.43 -8.15 -13.71
N PRO A 37 14.47 -8.97 -14.16
CA PRO A 37 13.84 -8.77 -15.45
C PRO A 37 13.10 -7.44 -15.51
N THR A 38 13.13 -6.79 -16.68
CA THR A 38 12.27 -5.64 -16.98
C THR A 38 10.80 -6.04 -16.86
N ILE A 39 9.98 -5.18 -16.28
CA ILE A 39 8.53 -5.38 -16.20
C ILE A 39 7.95 -5.18 -17.60
N LEU A 40 7.33 -6.21 -18.15
CA LEU A 40 6.77 -6.17 -19.51
C LEU A 40 5.40 -5.48 -19.52
N LYS A 41 4.99 -4.99 -20.69
CA LYS A 41 3.67 -4.39 -20.89
C LYS A 41 2.57 -5.42 -20.60
N GLU A 42 2.79 -6.65 -21.05
CA GLU A 42 1.87 -7.78 -20.91
C GLU A 42 1.66 -8.16 -19.45
N ASP A 43 2.71 -8.05 -18.61
CA ASP A 43 2.62 -8.28 -17.17
C ASP A 43 1.70 -7.24 -16.51
N VAL A 44 1.86 -5.96 -16.88
CA VAL A 44 1.04 -4.86 -16.37
C VAL A 44 -0.40 -5.02 -16.82
N GLU A 45 -0.63 -5.32 -18.09
CA GLU A 45 -1.98 -5.55 -18.63
C GLU A 45 -2.67 -6.74 -17.94
N ALA A 46 -1.97 -7.86 -17.76
CA ALA A 46 -2.48 -9.02 -17.05
C ALA A 46 -2.80 -8.70 -15.58
N ALA A 47 -1.94 -7.93 -14.91
CA ALA A 47 -2.16 -7.50 -13.54
C ALA A 47 -3.42 -6.63 -13.41
N ILE A 48 -3.59 -5.64 -14.28
CA ILE A 48 -4.77 -4.77 -14.31
C ILE A 48 -6.05 -5.58 -14.54
N LYS A 49 -6.05 -6.50 -15.51
CA LYS A 49 -7.19 -7.38 -15.79
C LYS A 49 -7.59 -8.24 -14.59
N LYS A 50 -6.60 -8.73 -13.82
CA LYS A 50 -6.80 -9.59 -12.64
C LYS A 50 -7.33 -8.84 -11.41
N MET A 51 -7.21 -7.52 -11.34
CA MET A 51 -7.73 -6.74 -10.22
C MET A 51 -9.24 -6.98 -10.03
N LYS A 52 -9.75 -6.92 -8.80
CA LYS A 52 -11.19 -7.12 -8.52
C LYS A 52 -11.92 -5.79 -8.48
N ASN A 53 -13.10 -5.72 -9.08
CA ASN A 53 -13.99 -4.55 -9.00
C ASN A 53 -14.61 -4.43 -7.59
N GLY A 54 -15.16 -3.26 -7.28
CA GLY A 54 -15.88 -2.97 -6.03
C GLY A 54 -14.97 -2.89 -4.80
N LYS A 55 -13.69 -2.60 -5.00
CA LYS A 55 -12.76 -2.32 -3.89
C LYS A 55 -12.91 -0.86 -3.46
N ALA A 56 -12.76 -0.63 -2.16
CA ALA A 56 -12.68 0.72 -1.63
C ALA A 56 -11.47 1.44 -2.25
N THR A 57 -11.65 2.72 -2.57
CA THR A 57 -10.56 3.55 -3.10
C THR A 57 -9.58 3.89 -2.00
N GLY A 58 -8.33 4.12 -2.41
CA GLY A 58 -7.34 4.74 -1.53
C GLY A 58 -7.61 6.23 -1.31
N PRO A 59 -6.69 6.93 -0.64
CA PRO A 59 -6.76 8.39 -0.43
C PRO A 59 -6.77 9.21 -1.71
N ASP A 60 -6.32 8.62 -2.82
CA ASP A 60 -6.34 9.21 -4.17
C ASP A 60 -7.75 9.24 -4.79
N ASN A 61 -8.72 8.52 -4.20
CA ASN A 61 -10.07 8.35 -4.71
C ASN A 61 -10.13 7.77 -6.13
N ILE A 62 -9.14 6.97 -6.53
CA ILE A 62 -9.10 6.33 -7.86
C ILE A 62 -9.69 4.91 -7.75
N PRO A 63 -10.84 4.62 -8.38
CA PRO A 63 -11.40 3.28 -8.39
C PRO A 63 -10.64 2.36 -9.34
N ILE A 64 -10.61 1.06 -9.03
CA ILE A 64 -9.96 0.04 -9.87
C ILE A 64 -10.59 -0.01 -11.26
N GLU A 65 -11.88 0.27 -11.36
CA GLU A 65 -12.63 0.36 -12.60
C GLU A 65 -12.04 1.42 -13.54
N MET A 66 -11.54 2.53 -13.01
CA MET A 66 -10.86 3.56 -13.80
C MET A 66 -9.50 3.07 -14.29
N ILE A 67 -8.74 2.36 -13.44
CA ILE A 67 -7.46 1.74 -13.83
C ILE A 67 -7.69 0.69 -14.94
N LYS A 68 -8.76 -0.08 -14.86
CA LYS A 68 -9.14 -1.05 -15.90
C LYS A 68 -9.61 -0.43 -17.20
N ALA A 69 -10.09 0.82 -17.15
CA ALA A 69 -10.58 1.55 -18.31
C ALA A 69 -9.47 2.32 -19.05
N ILE A 70 -8.22 2.30 -18.56
CA ILE A 70 -7.12 2.95 -19.25
C ILE A 70 -6.85 2.27 -20.60
N ASP A 71 -6.47 3.07 -21.58
CA ASP A 71 -6.13 2.61 -22.91
C ASP A 71 -4.68 2.10 -22.99
N ASN A 72 -4.27 1.68 -24.19
CA ASN A 72 -2.92 1.19 -24.43
C ASN A 72 -1.83 2.21 -24.05
N LEU A 73 -2.09 3.50 -24.24
CA LEU A 73 -1.18 4.57 -23.86
C LEU A 73 -1.04 4.65 -22.33
N GLY A 74 -2.15 4.54 -21.60
CA GLY A 74 -2.16 4.45 -20.14
C GLY A 74 -1.37 3.26 -19.61
N ILE A 75 -1.49 2.09 -20.25
CA ILE A 75 -0.68 0.91 -19.91
C ILE A 75 0.80 1.19 -20.17
N ASP A 76 1.15 1.76 -21.33
CA ASP A 76 2.55 2.08 -21.67
C ASP A 76 3.19 3.06 -20.68
N LEU A 77 2.46 4.10 -20.27
CA LEU A 77 2.91 5.05 -19.26
C LEU A 77 3.07 4.37 -17.89
N THR A 78 2.14 3.50 -17.52
CA THR A 78 2.20 2.75 -16.26
C THR A 78 3.42 1.83 -16.23
N THR A 79 3.68 1.08 -17.31
CA THR A 79 4.84 0.20 -17.43
C THR A 79 6.15 1.00 -17.36
N LYS A 80 6.24 2.15 -18.01
CA LYS A 80 7.42 3.04 -17.92
C LYS A 80 7.65 3.54 -16.49
N LEU A 81 6.59 3.96 -15.81
CA LEU A 81 6.66 4.41 -14.42
C LEU A 81 7.14 3.30 -13.48
N LEU A 82 6.57 2.10 -13.61
CA LEU A 82 6.94 0.95 -12.78
C LEU A 82 8.39 0.53 -12.98
N ASN A 83 8.88 0.49 -14.22
CA ASN A 83 10.29 0.22 -14.50
C ASN A 83 11.20 1.32 -13.95
N ALA A 84 10.84 2.60 -14.07
CA ALA A 84 11.63 3.69 -13.48
C ALA A 84 11.77 3.56 -11.95
N ILE A 85 10.69 3.15 -11.26
CA ILE A 85 10.72 2.87 -9.81
C ILE A 85 11.58 1.64 -9.51
N TYR A 86 11.44 0.57 -10.31
CA TYR A 86 12.18 -0.67 -10.17
C TYR A 86 13.69 -0.46 -10.33
N ASP A 87 14.10 0.20 -11.42
CA ASP A 87 15.51 0.43 -11.79
C ASP A 87 16.20 1.42 -10.83
N SER A 88 15.47 2.45 -10.38
CA SER A 88 16.01 3.44 -9.44
C SER A 88 16.02 2.95 -7.98
N GLY A 89 15.24 1.91 -7.66
CA GLY A 89 14.98 1.47 -6.29
C GLY A 89 14.33 2.54 -5.40
N THR A 90 13.83 3.64 -6.00
CA THR A 90 13.28 4.78 -5.28
C THR A 90 11.76 4.76 -5.38
N ILE A 91 11.11 4.53 -4.24
CA ILE A 91 9.64 4.53 -4.14
C ILE A 91 9.17 5.98 -3.91
N PRO A 92 8.25 6.51 -4.75
CA PRO A 92 7.64 7.81 -4.53
C PRO A 92 6.98 7.91 -3.14
N GLU A 93 7.13 9.06 -2.48
CA GLU A 93 6.60 9.28 -1.12
C GLU A 93 5.10 9.00 -1.01
N ASN A 94 4.33 9.32 -2.05
CA ASN A 94 2.89 9.07 -2.09
C ASN A 94 2.55 7.57 -2.06
N LEU A 95 3.41 6.69 -2.59
CA LEU A 95 3.23 5.23 -2.53
C LEU A 95 3.67 4.65 -1.18
N CYS A 96 4.38 5.43 -0.36
CA CYS A 96 4.79 5.04 1.00
C CYS A 96 3.74 5.42 2.07
N LYS A 97 2.64 6.06 1.67
CA LYS A 97 1.56 6.49 2.57
C LYS A 97 0.44 5.45 2.57
N SER A 98 -0.11 5.20 3.75
CA SER A 98 -1.19 4.24 3.96
C SER A 98 -2.19 4.79 4.97
N VAL A 99 -3.48 4.50 4.77
CA VAL A 99 -4.55 4.88 5.70
C VAL A 99 -5.11 3.61 6.31
N PHE A 100 -5.04 3.51 7.65
CA PHE A 100 -5.54 2.35 8.37
C PHE A 100 -6.99 2.58 8.83
N VAL A 101 -7.87 1.68 8.41
CA VAL A 101 -9.23 1.53 8.94
C VAL A 101 -9.23 0.41 9.98
N VAL A 102 -9.73 0.71 11.17
CA VAL A 102 -9.82 -0.25 12.28
C VAL A 102 -11.20 -0.86 12.36
N LEU A 103 -11.28 -2.19 12.33
CA LEU A 103 -12.53 -2.96 12.41
C LEU A 103 -12.54 -3.82 13.67
N PRO A 104 -13.57 -3.74 14.55
CA PRO A 104 -13.64 -4.57 15.74
C PRO A 104 -13.78 -6.04 15.36
N LYS A 105 -12.98 -6.92 15.97
CA LYS A 105 -13.08 -8.38 15.80
C LYS A 105 -14.22 -8.98 16.63
N THR A 106 -14.52 -8.35 17.77
CA THR A 106 -15.56 -8.78 18.71
C THR A 106 -16.46 -7.61 19.12
N PRO A 107 -17.73 -7.87 19.51
CA PRO A 107 -18.60 -6.84 20.04
C PRO A 107 -18.00 -6.20 21.31
N GLY A 108 -18.05 -4.87 21.40
CA GLY A 108 -17.55 -4.14 22.57
C GLY A 108 -16.02 -4.06 22.67
N ALA A 109 -15.29 -4.30 21.59
CA ALA A 109 -13.82 -4.17 21.57
C ALA A 109 -13.38 -2.76 21.98
N THR A 110 -12.60 -2.66 23.05
CA THR A 110 -12.01 -1.40 23.53
C THR A 110 -10.50 -1.34 23.30
N GLU A 111 -9.82 -2.49 23.30
CA GLU A 111 -8.37 -2.58 23.11
C GLU A 111 -7.99 -2.68 21.62
N CYS A 112 -6.85 -2.09 21.25
CA CYS A 112 -6.39 -2.06 19.86
C CYS A 112 -6.23 -3.46 19.26
N GLU A 113 -5.72 -4.41 20.03
CA GLU A 113 -5.47 -5.80 19.62
C GLU A 113 -6.74 -6.57 19.23
N LEU A 114 -7.88 -6.15 19.80
CA LEU A 114 -9.20 -6.71 19.51
C LEU A 114 -9.80 -6.13 18.22
N HIS A 115 -9.06 -5.30 17.50
CA HIS A 115 -9.43 -4.83 16.17
C HIS A 115 -8.49 -5.41 15.11
N LYS A 116 -8.98 -5.43 13.88
CA LYS A 116 -8.23 -5.70 12.67
C LYS A 116 -7.98 -4.39 11.95
N THR A 117 -6.71 -4.09 11.69
CA THR A 117 -6.32 -2.99 10.80
C THR A 117 -6.41 -3.44 9.35
N VAL A 118 -7.02 -2.60 8.51
CA VAL A 118 -7.07 -2.77 7.06
C VAL A 118 -6.53 -1.48 6.44
N SER A 119 -5.51 -1.62 5.61
CA SER A 119 -4.95 -0.56 4.78
C SER A 119 -5.28 -0.77 3.31
#